data_AF-A0A2V5QR36-F1
#
_entry.id   AF-A0A2V5QR36-F1
#
_cell.length_a   1.000
_cell.length_b   1.000
_cell.length_c   1.000
_cell.angle_alpha   90.00
_cell.angle_beta   90.00
_cell.angle_gamma   90.00
#
_symmetry.space_group_name_H-M   'P 1'
#
loop_
_entity.id
_entity.type
_entity.pdbx_description
1 polymer ?
#
loop_
_entity_poly.entity_id
_entity_poly.type
_entity_poly.pdbx_seq_one_letter_code
_entity_poly.pdbx_strand_id
1 'polypeptide(L)'
;MVLIGGLLASSVIADDTLVRFKGAIGDIPVANVAGTPNPDGSFPDVIRNIVRGVNPAGQIWVISDFTADVKVDGRIRVDGRGLLLGGGNTIGTNGNASVFATLICEATPPFTQFSTNITGVPLAANGDFRIDDVLMPAPPAECGSPVLLIRVTPSGAWFAAGIPKLD
;
A
#
# COMPACT_ATOMS: atom_id res chain seq x y z
N MET A 1 -56.69 -23.38 -17.79
CA MET A 1 -55.22 -23.51 -17.89
C MET A 1 -54.64 -22.21 -17.36
N VAL A 2 -54.21 -22.18 -16.10
CA VAL A 2 -53.69 -20.98 -15.45
C VAL A 2 -52.17 -21.10 -15.44
N LEU A 3 -51.48 -20.26 -16.20
CA LEU A 3 -50.02 -20.12 -16.13
C LEU A 3 -49.69 -19.07 -15.06
N ILE A 4 -49.15 -19.53 -13.95
CA ILE A 4 -48.57 -18.70 -12.89
C ILE A 4 -47.15 -18.36 -13.34
N GLY A 5 -46.94 -17.15 -13.85
CA GLY A 5 -45.62 -16.64 -14.19
C GLY A 5 -44.85 -16.23 -12.94
N GLY A 6 -43.82 -16.99 -12.58
CA GLY A 6 -42.90 -16.64 -11.49
C GLY A 6 -41.98 -15.49 -11.90
N LEU A 7 -42.02 -14.39 -11.14
CA LEU A 7 -41.02 -13.33 -11.22
C LEU A 7 -39.71 -13.84 -10.61
N LEU A 8 -38.67 -14.00 -11.43
CA LEU A 8 -37.30 -14.18 -10.96
C LEU A 8 -36.76 -12.80 -10.54
N ALA A 9 -36.77 -12.53 -9.23
CA ALA A 9 -36.05 -11.39 -8.68
C ALA A 9 -34.54 -11.65 -8.82
N SER A 10 -33.90 -10.96 -9.77
CA SER A 10 -32.45 -10.94 -9.87
C SER A 10 -31.91 -10.03 -8.77
N SER A 11 -31.35 -10.61 -7.71
CA SER A 11 -30.64 -9.84 -6.69
C SER A 11 -29.37 -9.25 -7.32
N VAL A 12 -29.38 -7.95 -7.60
CA VAL A 12 -28.16 -7.20 -7.90
C VAL A 12 -27.35 -7.16 -6.61
N ILE A 13 -26.24 -7.90 -6.55
CA ILE A 13 -25.22 -7.66 -5.53
C ILE A 13 -24.60 -6.31 -5.89
N ALA A 14 -24.84 -5.29 -5.08
CA ALA A 14 -24.12 -4.03 -5.21
C ALA A 14 -22.62 -4.32 -5.09
N ASP A 15 -21.81 -3.86 -6.05
CA ASP A 15 -20.35 -3.93 -5.92
C ASP A 15 -19.95 -3.03 -4.75
N ASP A 16 -19.59 -3.63 -3.61
CA ASP A 16 -19.22 -2.97 -2.37
C ASP A 16 -17.73 -2.58 -2.34
N THR A 17 -17.05 -2.64 -3.48
CA THR A 17 -15.66 -2.24 -3.64
C THR A 17 -15.53 -0.70 -3.61
N LEU A 18 -14.67 -0.21 -2.71
CA LEU A 18 -14.26 1.20 -2.65
C LEU A 18 -13.15 1.48 -3.66
N VAL A 19 -12.11 0.65 -3.68
CA VAL A 19 -10.98 0.78 -4.61
C VAL A 19 -10.27 -0.56 -4.76
N ARG A 20 -9.76 -0.83 -5.96
CA ARG A 20 -8.86 -1.96 -6.25
C ARG A 20 -7.48 -1.46 -6.64
N PHE A 21 -6.46 -2.23 -6.30
CA PHE A 21 -5.08 -1.99 -6.70
C PHE A 21 -4.53 -3.23 -7.41
N LYS A 22 -3.79 -3.02 -8.49
CA LYS A 22 -3.11 -4.10 -9.23
C LYS A 22 -1.75 -3.61 -9.70
N GLY A 23 -0.70 -4.32 -9.28
CA GLY A 23 0.68 -3.85 -9.37
C GLY A 23 1.03 -2.91 -8.21
N ALA A 24 2.32 -2.73 -7.98
CA ALA A 24 2.84 -1.87 -6.93
C ALA A 24 4.21 -1.28 -7.30
N ILE A 25 4.57 -0.23 -6.57
CA ILE A 25 5.84 0.48 -6.64
C ILE A 25 6.59 0.22 -5.33
N GLY A 26 7.83 -0.25 -5.39
CA GLY A 26 8.68 -0.40 -4.21
C GLY A 26 9.33 0.92 -3.79
N ASP A 27 9.76 1.02 -2.52
CA ASP A 27 10.40 2.21 -1.98
C ASP A 27 11.73 2.53 -2.67
N ILE A 28 11.85 3.78 -3.11
CA ILE A 28 13.10 4.43 -3.49
C ILE A 28 13.22 5.63 -2.55
N PRO A 29 14.05 5.57 -1.49
CA PRO A 29 13.94 6.49 -0.36
C PRO A 29 14.38 7.92 -0.67
N VAL A 30 15.11 8.11 -1.77
CA VAL A 30 15.63 9.40 -2.24
C VAL A 30 14.87 9.82 -3.49
N ALA A 31 14.11 10.91 -3.40
CA ALA A 31 13.40 11.50 -4.53
C ALA A 31 14.30 12.40 -5.39
N ASN A 32 15.29 13.03 -4.77
CA ASN A 32 16.31 13.81 -5.46
C ASN A 32 17.54 14.05 -4.57
N VAL A 33 18.62 14.51 -5.17
CA VAL A 33 19.80 14.99 -4.45
C VAL A 33 19.63 16.46 -4.05
N ALA A 34 20.31 16.91 -3.00
CA ALA A 34 20.26 18.29 -2.54
C ALA A 34 21.62 18.78 -2.02
N GLY A 35 21.78 20.10 -1.94
CA GLY A 35 23.02 20.75 -1.53
C GLY A 35 24.05 20.91 -2.66
N THR A 36 25.16 21.57 -2.34
CA THR A 36 26.29 21.71 -3.27
C THR A 36 27.00 20.37 -3.44
N PRO A 37 27.26 19.89 -4.68
CA PRO A 37 28.01 18.66 -4.89
C PRO A 37 29.39 18.73 -4.22
N ASN A 38 29.79 17.63 -3.59
CA ASN A 38 31.13 17.42 -3.09
C ASN A 38 32.14 17.33 -4.25
N PRO A 39 33.45 17.51 -4.01
CA PRO A 39 34.48 17.38 -5.05
C PRO A 39 34.51 16.02 -5.75
N ASP A 40 34.03 14.97 -5.09
CA ASP A 40 33.90 13.61 -5.63
C ASP A 40 32.59 13.38 -6.42
N GLY A 41 31.75 14.40 -6.57
CA GLY A 41 30.47 14.34 -7.25
C GLY A 41 29.31 13.78 -6.42
N SER A 42 29.55 13.39 -5.16
CA SER A 42 28.48 13.02 -4.23
C SER A 42 27.71 14.26 -3.75
N PHE A 43 26.52 14.06 -3.20
CA PHE A 43 25.72 15.14 -2.61
C PHE A 43 25.65 14.97 -1.09
N PRO A 44 25.77 16.05 -0.30
CA PRO A 44 25.72 15.99 1.15
C PRO A 44 24.31 15.71 1.68
N ASP A 45 23.28 16.10 0.92
CA ASP A 45 21.87 16.01 1.33
C ASP A 45 21.00 15.31 0.28
N VAL A 46 19.82 14.87 0.70
CA VAL A 46 18.81 14.25 -0.15
C VAL A 46 17.42 14.79 0.15
N ILE A 47 16.60 14.87 -0.90
CA ILE A 47 15.15 15.05 -0.76
C ILE A 47 14.53 13.68 -0.53
N ARG A 48 13.87 13.52 0.61
CA ARG A 48 13.23 12.26 1.01
C ARG A 48 11.98 12.01 0.17
N ASN A 49 11.78 10.78 -0.26
CA ASN A 49 10.59 10.37 -1.00
C ASN A 49 9.38 10.18 -0.07
N ILE A 50 8.83 11.30 0.41
CA ILE A 50 7.68 11.31 1.32
C ILE A 50 6.40 11.18 0.52
N VAL A 51 5.60 10.16 0.82
CA VAL A 51 4.30 9.93 0.17
C VAL A 51 3.19 10.27 1.15
N ARG A 52 2.39 11.31 0.85
CA ARG A 52 1.24 11.72 1.68
C ARG A 52 1.59 11.89 3.17
N GLY A 53 2.78 12.46 3.45
CA GLY A 53 3.30 12.64 4.82
C GLY A 53 3.94 11.39 5.45
N VAL A 54 3.97 10.25 4.76
CA VAL A 54 4.63 9.03 5.21
C VAL A 54 6.07 8.98 4.71
N ASN A 55 6.99 8.77 5.66
CA ASN A 55 8.42 8.70 5.41
C ASN A 55 8.83 7.41 4.69
N PRO A 56 9.84 7.44 3.81
CA PRO A 56 10.41 6.23 3.22
C PRO A 56 11.25 5.46 4.24
N ALA A 57 11.55 4.18 3.94
CA ALA A 57 12.22 3.24 4.81
C ALA A 57 13.74 3.41 4.92
N GLY A 58 14.33 4.33 4.15
CA GLY A 58 15.76 4.60 4.16
C GLY A 58 16.61 3.54 3.44
N GLN A 59 15.99 2.49 2.91
CA GLN A 59 16.61 1.50 2.02
C GLN A 59 15.69 1.24 0.84
N ILE A 60 16.23 0.83 -0.30
CA ILE A 60 15.43 0.47 -1.47
C ILE A 60 14.66 -0.82 -1.16
N TRP A 61 13.39 -0.85 -1.52
CA TRP A 61 12.55 -2.05 -1.50
C TRP A 61 11.97 -2.30 -2.88
N VAL A 62 11.82 -3.58 -3.22
CA VAL A 62 11.18 -4.03 -4.46
C VAL A 62 9.99 -4.90 -4.12
N ILE A 63 9.00 -4.95 -5.00
CA ILE A 63 7.83 -5.82 -4.89
C ILE A 63 7.55 -6.41 -6.28
N SER A 64 7.31 -7.71 -6.34
CA SER A 64 7.21 -8.44 -7.61
C SER A 64 5.79 -8.46 -8.16
N ASP A 65 4.81 -8.67 -7.28
CA ASP A 65 3.39 -8.65 -7.63
C ASP A 65 2.56 -8.15 -6.45
N PHE A 66 1.43 -7.53 -6.75
CA PHE A 66 0.57 -6.94 -5.75
C PHE A 66 -0.87 -6.83 -6.22
N THR A 67 -1.79 -7.28 -5.38
CA THR A 67 -3.21 -7.00 -5.53
C THR A 67 -3.80 -6.60 -4.18
N ALA A 68 -4.72 -5.63 -4.21
CA ALA A 68 -5.50 -5.31 -3.04
C ALA A 68 -6.93 -4.90 -3.41
N ASP A 69 -7.88 -5.32 -2.58
CA ASP A 69 -9.28 -4.94 -2.65
C ASP A 69 -9.66 -4.28 -1.33
N VAL A 70 -10.18 -3.05 -1.41
CA VAL A 70 -10.75 -2.33 -0.27
C VAL A 70 -12.25 -2.21 -0.48
N LYS A 71 -13.01 -2.51 0.57
CA LYS A 71 -14.48 -2.40 0.61
C LYS A 71 -14.91 -1.08 1.25
N VAL A 72 -16.13 -0.65 0.93
CA VAL A 72 -16.72 0.61 1.45
C VAL A 72 -16.80 0.62 2.98
N ASP A 73 -16.95 -0.54 3.62
CA ASP A 73 -16.93 -0.68 5.08
C ASP A 73 -15.54 -0.85 5.71
N GLY A 74 -14.48 -0.66 4.92
CA GLY A 74 -13.10 -0.68 5.38
C GLY A 74 -12.46 -2.06 5.44
N ARG A 75 -13.19 -3.16 5.15
CA ARG A 75 -12.53 -4.46 4.97
C ARG A 75 -11.51 -4.37 3.84
N ILE A 76 -10.32 -4.89 4.07
CA ILE A 76 -9.22 -4.88 3.11
C ILE A 76 -8.60 -6.26 3.01
N ARG A 77 -8.36 -6.68 1.77
CA ARG A 77 -7.56 -7.86 1.45
C ARG A 77 -6.37 -7.44 0.59
N VAL A 78 -5.18 -7.83 1.00
CA VAL A 78 -3.92 -7.59 0.30
C VAL A 78 -3.20 -8.91 0.08
N ASP A 79 -2.74 -9.14 -1.14
CA ASP A 79 -1.78 -10.20 -1.49
C ASP A 79 -0.57 -9.53 -2.14
N GLY A 80 0.57 -9.56 -1.44
CA GLY A 80 1.82 -8.98 -1.91
C GLY A 80 2.90 -10.05 -2.01
N ARG A 81 3.65 -10.04 -3.12
CA ARG A 81 4.67 -11.04 -3.44
C ARG A 81 6.04 -10.42 -3.62
N GLY A 82 7.05 -11.06 -3.07
CA GLY A 82 8.43 -10.65 -3.28
C GLY A 82 8.77 -9.25 -2.76
N LEU A 83 8.21 -8.83 -1.62
CA LEU A 83 8.60 -7.58 -0.95
C LEU A 83 9.95 -7.76 -0.25
N LEU A 84 11.02 -7.30 -0.90
CA LEU A 84 12.40 -7.58 -0.50
C LEU A 84 13.26 -6.32 -0.55
N LEU A 85 14.36 -6.33 0.20
CA LEU A 85 15.39 -5.30 0.10
C LEU A 85 15.98 -5.29 -1.32
N GLY A 86 15.92 -4.12 -1.97
CA GLY A 86 16.46 -3.87 -3.30
C GLY A 86 17.90 -3.33 -3.32
N GLY A 87 18.52 -3.14 -2.15
CA GLY A 87 19.87 -2.59 -2.03
C GLY A 87 20.59 -2.97 -0.73
N GLY A 88 21.87 -2.62 -0.66
CA GLY A 88 22.75 -2.91 0.48
C GLY A 88 23.25 -4.36 0.57
N ASN A 89 24.02 -4.65 1.62
CA ASN A 89 24.66 -5.97 1.80
C ASN A 89 23.67 -7.12 2.05
N THR A 90 22.42 -6.80 2.41
CA THR A 90 21.34 -7.76 2.68
C THR A 90 20.27 -7.73 1.58
N ILE A 91 20.63 -7.30 0.36
CA ILE A 91 19.76 -7.31 -0.82
C ILE A 91 19.14 -8.69 -1.05
N GLY A 92 17.87 -8.71 -1.48
CA GLY A 92 17.11 -9.94 -1.73
C GLY A 92 16.56 -10.63 -0.48
N THR A 93 16.69 -10.02 0.69
CA THR A 93 16.12 -10.53 1.96
C THR A 93 14.90 -9.73 2.39
N ASN A 94 14.07 -10.33 3.25
CA ASN A 94 12.85 -9.70 3.80
C ASN A 94 13.14 -8.74 4.98
N GLY A 95 14.41 -8.57 5.36
CA GLY A 95 14.82 -7.74 6.50
C GLY A 95 14.20 -8.13 7.85
N ASN A 96 13.64 -9.34 7.98
CA ASN A 96 12.79 -9.75 9.11
C ASN A 96 11.68 -8.74 9.45
N ALA A 97 11.17 -8.04 8.44
CA ALA A 97 10.18 -6.99 8.61
C ALA A 97 8.77 -7.55 8.83
N SER A 98 7.92 -6.75 9.46
CA SER A 98 6.46 -6.97 9.53
C SER A 98 5.76 -5.74 8.99
N VAL A 99 4.70 -5.96 8.19
CA VAL A 99 4.04 -4.91 7.42
C VAL A 99 2.56 -4.78 7.72
N PHE A 100 2.03 -3.58 7.60
CA PHE A 100 0.61 -3.26 7.69
C PHE A 100 0.21 -2.36 6.52
N ALA A 101 -1.08 -2.28 6.23
CA ALA A 101 -1.60 -1.48 5.15
C ALA A 101 -2.15 -0.15 5.68
N THR A 102 -1.93 0.94 4.94
CA THR A 102 -2.55 2.25 5.19
C THR A 102 -3.12 2.79 3.90
N LEU A 103 -4.43 3.07 3.90
CA LEU A 103 -5.11 3.81 2.84
C LEU A 103 -5.14 5.30 3.21
N ILE A 104 -4.93 6.16 2.21
CA ILE A 104 -5.09 7.61 2.28
C ILE A 104 -5.91 8.04 1.08
N CYS A 105 -6.91 8.90 1.28
CA CYS A 105 -7.86 9.30 0.24
C CYS A 105 -7.71 10.75 -0.23
N GLU A 106 -6.93 11.57 0.48
CA GLU A 106 -6.80 13.00 0.18
C GLU A 106 -5.64 13.31 -0.79
N ALA A 107 -5.90 14.20 -1.75
CA ALA A 107 -4.90 14.69 -2.70
C ALA A 107 -4.00 15.80 -2.13
N THR A 108 -4.38 16.41 -1.02
CA THR A 108 -3.66 17.50 -0.35
C THR A 108 -3.78 17.37 1.16
N PRO A 109 -2.85 17.92 1.97
CA PRO A 109 -2.96 17.91 3.42
C PRO A 109 -4.26 18.60 3.89
N PRO A 110 -4.83 18.20 5.05
CA PRO A 110 -4.36 17.13 5.93
C PRO A 110 -4.61 15.73 5.36
N PHE A 111 -3.70 14.79 5.62
CA PHE A 111 -3.83 13.39 5.20
C PHE A 111 -4.34 12.54 6.36
N THR A 112 -5.51 11.92 6.21
CA THR A 112 -6.02 10.97 7.19
C THR A 112 -5.54 9.57 6.82
N GLN A 113 -5.00 8.85 7.81
CA GLN A 113 -4.48 7.50 7.61
C GLN A 113 -5.50 6.48 8.15
N PHE A 114 -6.02 5.65 7.27
CA PHE A 114 -6.87 4.50 7.62
C PHE A 114 -5.98 3.27 7.58
N SER A 115 -5.67 2.64 8.72
CA SER A 115 -4.66 1.57 8.76
C SER A 115 -5.21 0.28 9.31
N THR A 116 -4.68 -0.84 8.83
CA THR A 116 -4.87 -2.15 9.47
C THR A 116 -4.12 -2.20 10.80
N ASN A 117 -4.20 -3.31 11.54
CA ASN A 117 -3.50 -3.44 12.81
C ASN A 117 -1.98 -3.19 12.66
N ILE A 118 -1.45 -2.22 13.42
CA ILE A 118 -0.06 -1.78 13.32
C ILE A 118 0.94 -2.84 13.81
N THR A 119 0.51 -3.86 14.56
CA THR A 119 1.37 -5.03 14.82
C THR A 119 1.90 -5.64 13.52
N GLY A 120 1.10 -5.57 12.45
CA GLY A 120 1.47 -6.01 11.11
C GLY A 120 1.56 -7.53 10.98
N VAL A 121 1.81 -7.97 9.74
CA VAL A 121 2.05 -9.36 9.38
C VAL A 121 3.52 -9.55 9.03
N PRO A 122 4.19 -10.61 9.54
CA PRO A 122 5.58 -10.85 9.19
C PRO A 122 5.71 -11.20 7.71
N LEU A 123 6.73 -10.66 7.06
CA LEU A 123 7.09 -11.08 5.70
C LEU A 123 7.65 -12.51 5.75
N ALA A 124 7.21 -13.35 4.82
CA ALA A 124 7.86 -14.62 4.57
C ALA A 124 9.32 -14.40 4.11
N ALA A 125 10.15 -15.46 4.16
CA ALA A 125 11.56 -15.35 3.77
C ALA A 125 11.76 -14.85 2.32
N ASN A 126 10.81 -15.17 1.42
CA ASN A 126 10.77 -14.70 0.04
C ASN A 126 10.04 -13.37 -0.15
N GLY A 127 9.67 -12.67 0.93
CA GLY A 127 9.02 -11.36 0.89
C GLY A 127 7.51 -11.41 0.65
N ASP A 128 6.90 -12.60 0.64
CA ASP A 128 5.45 -12.73 0.48
C ASP A 128 4.71 -12.36 1.77
N PHE A 129 3.53 -11.77 1.62
CA PHE A 129 2.64 -11.46 2.73
C PHE A 129 1.17 -11.40 2.32
N ARG A 130 0.29 -11.60 3.29
CA ARG A 130 -1.15 -11.40 3.13
C ARG A 130 -1.69 -10.62 4.32
N ILE A 131 -2.55 -9.65 4.03
CA ILE A 131 -3.30 -8.89 5.03
C ILE A 131 -4.78 -9.11 4.72
N ASP A 132 -5.53 -9.63 5.67
CA ASP A 132 -6.99 -9.74 5.64
C ASP A 132 -7.47 -9.13 6.96
N ASP A 133 -7.86 -7.86 6.92
CA ASP A 133 -8.09 -7.03 8.10
C ASP A 133 -9.13 -5.93 7.80
N VAL A 134 -9.37 -5.06 8.77
CA VAL A 134 -10.19 -3.86 8.62
C VAL A 134 -9.36 -2.60 8.83
N LEU A 135 -9.61 -1.58 8.02
CA LEU A 135 -8.99 -0.27 8.17
C LEU A 135 -9.63 0.47 9.35
N MET A 136 -8.79 1.01 10.23
CA MET A 136 -9.20 1.78 11.40
C MET A 136 -8.51 3.16 11.42
N PRO A 137 -9.28 4.27 11.54
CA PRO A 137 -10.74 4.32 11.45
C PRO A 137 -11.24 3.81 10.08
N ALA A 138 -12.55 3.57 9.94
CA ALA A 138 -13.11 3.21 8.65
C ALA A 138 -12.89 4.35 7.63
N PRO A 139 -12.55 4.03 6.37
CA PRO A 139 -12.38 5.04 5.33
C PRO A 139 -13.72 5.73 4.99
N PRO A 140 -13.68 6.92 4.36
CA PRO A 140 -14.89 7.54 3.82
C PRO A 140 -15.53 6.64 2.74
N ALA A 141 -16.83 6.83 2.54
CA ALA A 141 -17.58 6.07 1.53
C ALA A 141 -17.06 6.26 0.09
N GLU A 142 -16.38 7.38 -0.17
CA GLU A 142 -15.74 7.71 -1.43
C GLU A 142 -14.27 8.06 -1.19
N CYS A 143 -13.37 7.52 -2.02
CA CYS A 143 -11.93 7.75 -1.92
C CYS A 143 -11.42 8.48 -3.18
N GLY A 144 -11.40 9.81 -3.14
CA GLY A 144 -11.15 10.64 -4.34
C GLY A 144 -9.73 10.58 -4.91
N SER A 145 -8.72 10.27 -4.09
CA SER A 145 -7.32 10.12 -4.51
C SER A 145 -6.67 8.96 -3.75
N PRO A 146 -6.98 7.70 -4.11
CA PRO A 146 -6.55 6.54 -3.34
C PRO A 146 -5.05 6.31 -3.43
N VAL A 147 -4.39 6.26 -2.28
CA VAL A 147 -3.01 5.79 -2.11
C VAL A 147 -3.01 4.71 -1.04
N LEU A 148 -2.68 3.48 -1.43
CA LEU A 148 -2.49 2.37 -0.51
C LEU A 148 -0.99 2.14 -0.30
N LEU A 149 -0.53 2.33 0.93
CA LEU A 149 0.85 2.07 1.33
C LEU A 149 0.93 0.77 2.12
N ILE A 150 1.97 -0.01 1.84
CA ILE A 150 2.44 -1.09 2.68
C ILE A 150 3.58 -0.55 3.51
N ARG A 151 3.43 -0.57 4.82
CA ARG A 151 4.30 0.12 5.77
C ARG A 151 4.86 -0.84 6.79
N VAL A 152 6.06 -0.55 7.29
CA VAL A 152 6.76 -1.40 8.24
C VAL A 152 6.51 -0.99 9.68
N THR A 153 6.46 -1.98 10.59
CA THR A 153 6.44 -1.73 12.03
C THR A 153 7.86 -1.76 12.64
N PRO A 154 8.17 -0.96 13.68
CA PRO A 154 7.29 0.06 14.30
C PRO A 154 7.46 1.46 13.67
N SER A 155 8.41 1.66 12.76
CA SER A 155 8.76 3.00 12.27
C SER A 155 7.64 3.66 11.46
N GLY A 156 6.72 2.87 10.89
CA GLY A 156 5.64 3.35 10.05
C GLY A 156 6.11 3.89 8.70
N ALA A 157 7.34 3.58 8.29
CA ALA A 157 7.85 3.96 6.98
C ALA A 157 7.20 3.13 5.86
N TRP A 158 7.08 3.68 4.65
CA TRP A 158 6.50 2.95 3.52
C TRP A 158 7.55 2.11 2.78
N PHE A 159 7.18 0.87 2.43
CA PHE A 159 7.99 -0.10 1.67
C PHE A 159 7.49 -0.25 0.24
N ALA A 160 6.18 -0.17 0.05
CA ALA A 160 5.56 -0.25 -1.26
C ALA A 160 4.26 0.57 -1.31
N ALA A 161 3.85 0.94 -2.52
CA ALA A 161 2.59 1.61 -2.81
C ALA A 161 1.83 0.86 -3.90
N GLY A 162 0.55 0.54 -3.65
CA GLY A 162 -0.32 -0.08 -4.65
C GLY A 162 -0.64 0.88 -5.78
N ILE A 163 -0.71 0.38 -7.01
CA ILE A 163 -1.15 1.15 -8.19
C ILE A 163 -2.67 0.99 -8.31
N PRO A 164 -3.46 2.09 -8.25
CA PRO A 164 -4.90 2.00 -8.45
C PRO A 164 -5.23 1.31 -9.78
N LYS A 165 -6.12 0.33 -9.75
CA LYS A 165 -6.61 -0.32 -10.96
C LYS A 165 -7.58 0.65 -11.63
N LEU A 166 -7.19 1.15 -12.80
CA LEU A 166 -8.08 1.88 -13.70
C LEU A 166 -8.80 0.82 -14.56
N ASP A 167 -10.13 0.89 -14.60
CA ASP A 167 -10.96 -0.04 -15.38
C ASP A 167 -10.82 0.16 -16.90
#